data_AF-A0A2I0NKJ3-F1
#
_entry.id   AF-A0A2I0NKJ3-F1
#
_cell.length_a   1.000
_cell.length_b   1.000
_cell.length_c   1.000
_cell.angle_alpha   90.00
_cell.angle_beta   90.00
_cell.angle_gamma   90.00
#
_symmetry.space_group_name_H-M   'P 1'
#
loop_
_entity.id
_entity.type
_entity.pdbx_description
1 polymer ?
#
loop_
_entity_poly.entity_id
_entity_poly.type
_entity_poly.pdbx_seq_one_letter_code
_entity_poly.pdbx_strand_id
1 'polypeptide(L)'
;MKYYIFNIIDTILRMAIVFLLFYIGFRFRSMDTDVIKSRIFLKYDKLNRALNIIILVSPLFLLSAFLEYPGLKMYYDEDTIHLIQDICLVIFQPGVIYFLFVLSKSLNRPEL
;
A
#
# COMPACT_ATOMS: atom_id res chain seq x y z
N MET A 1 16.20 20.24 -18.92
CA MET A 1 14.84 20.07 -19.49
C MET A 1 14.49 18.62 -19.86
N LYS A 2 15.35 17.85 -20.55
CA LYS A 2 15.04 16.45 -20.94
C LYS A 2 14.75 15.49 -19.76
N TYR A 3 15.42 15.64 -18.61
CA TYR A 3 15.18 14.77 -17.43
C TYR A 3 13.86 15.03 -16.69
N TYR A 4 13.25 16.21 -16.87
CA TYR A 4 11.99 16.54 -16.20
C TYR A 4 10.84 15.68 -16.72
N ILE A 5 10.77 15.48 -18.03
CA ILE A 5 9.71 14.70 -18.67
C ILE A 5 9.80 13.22 -18.27
N PHE A 6 11.01 12.66 -18.22
CA PHE A 6 11.23 11.29 -17.75
C PHE A 6 10.80 11.09 -16.30
N ASN A 7 11.09 12.06 -15.41
CA ASN A 7 10.66 11.97 -14.01
C ASN A 7 9.13 12.12 -13.84
N ILE A 8 8.48 12.93 -14.67
CA ILE A 8 7.01 13.04 -14.68
C ILE A 8 6.40 11.71 -15.14
N ILE A 9 6.94 11.11 -16.20
CA ILE A 9 6.47 9.82 -16.71
C ILE A 9 6.69 8.71 -15.66
N ASP A 10 7.85 8.68 -15.00
CA ASP A 10 8.14 7.72 -13.93
C ASP A 10 7.14 7.87 -12.75
N THR A 11 6.83 9.11 -12.37
CA THR A 11 5.86 9.41 -11.31
C THR A 11 4.44 8.96 -11.70
N ILE A 12 4.02 9.25 -12.93
CA ILE A 12 2.71 8.81 -13.45
C ILE A 12 2.65 7.28 -13.51
N LEU A 13 3.72 6.61 -13.92
CA LEU A 13 3.79 5.16 -13.97
C LEU A 13 3.66 4.54 -12.57
N ARG A 14 4.35 5.10 -11.57
CA ARG A 14 4.23 4.67 -10.16
C ARG A 14 2.82 4.89 -9.62
N MET A 15 2.20 6.03 -9.91
CA MET A 15 0.80 6.28 -9.54
C MET A 15 -0.15 5.29 -10.20
N ALA A 16 0.04 5.00 -11.49
CA ALA A 16 -0.78 4.04 -12.24
C ALA A 16 -0.65 2.61 -11.69
N ILE A 17 0.56 2.18 -11.33
CA ILE A 17 0.80 0.87 -10.70
C ILE A 17 0.07 0.76 -9.36
N VAL A 18 0.13 1.80 -8.53
CA VAL A 18 -0.58 1.76 -7.24
C VAL A 18 -2.09 1.86 -7.41
N PHE A 19 -2.57 2.61 -8.40
CA PHE A 19 -4.00 2.62 -8.75
C PHE A 19 -4.46 1.24 -9.22
N LEU A 20 -3.63 0.52 -9.99
CA LEU A 20 -3.89 -0.85 -10.42
C LEU A 20 -3.93 -1.81 -9.22
N LEU A 21 -2.98 -1.71 -8.29
CA LEU A 21 -2.96 -2.51 -7.06
C LEU A 21 -4.18 -2.24 -6.18
N PHE A 22 -4.57 -0.97 -6.04
CA PHE A 22 -5.77 -0.56 -5.32
C PHE A 22 -7.03 -1.08 -5.99
N TYR A 23 -7.12 -0.97 -7.32
CA TYR A 23 -8.24 -1.49 -8.11
C TYR A 23 -8.37 -3.01 -7.98
N ILE A 24 -7.26 -3.75 -8.11
CA ILE A 24 -7.22 -5.20 -7.92
C ILE A 24 -7.70 -5.57 -6.50
N GLY A 25 -7.18 -4.90 -5.46
CA GLY A 25 -7.61 -5.11 -4.08
C GLY A 25 -9.10 -4.83 -3.86
N PHE A 26 -9.65 -3.78 -4.49
CA PHE A 26 -11.06 -3.45 -4.45
C PHE A 26 -11.94 -4.49 -5.16
N ARG A 27 -11.46 -5.04 -6.28
CA ARG A 27 -12.14 -6.09 -7.06
C ARG A 27 -12.15 -7.44 -6.33
N PHE A 28 -11.10 -7.76 -5.58
CA PHE A 28 -11.10 -8.90 -4.66
C PHE A 28 -12.12 -8.71 -3.53
N ARG A 29 -12.26 -7.49 -3.00
CA ARG A 29 -13.28 -7.17 -1.97
C ARG A 29 -14.72 -7.37 -2.46
N SER A 30 -15.01 -7.10 -3.74
CA SER A 30 -16.37 -7.26 -4.29
C SER A 30 -16.75 -8.70 -4.63
N MET A 31 -15.83 -9.66 -4.49
CA MET A 31 -16.04 -11.05 -4.95
C MET A 31 -16.44 -12.02 -3.81
N ASP A 32 -16.57 -11.52 -2.57
CA ASP A 32 -16.70 -12.34 -1.35
C ASP A 32 -18.05 -12.18 -0.61
N THR A 33 -19.12 -11.72 -1.28
CA THR A 33 -20.44 -11.63 -0.61
C THR A 33 -21.25 -12.93 -0.57
N ASP A 34 -20.97 -13.94 -1.41
CA ASP A 34 -21.91 -15.06 -1.58
C ASP A 34 -21.38 -16.47 -1.31
N VAL A 35 -20.13 -16.67 -0.90
CA VAL A 35 -19.63 -18.05 -0.69
C VAL A 35 -18.78 -18.17 0.59
N ILE A 36 -19.22 -19.09 1.46
CA ILE A 36 -18.45 -19.91 2.42
C ILE A 36 -18.75 -19.67 3.92
N LYS A 37 -19.35 -20.72 4.50
CA LYS A 37 -19.77 -20.89 5.91
C LYS A 37 -18.60 -21.00 6.91
N SER A 38 -18.69 -20.20 7.96
CA SER A 38 -18.45 -20.46 9.40
C SER A 38 -17.07 -20.79 10.01
N ARG A 39 -15.98 -21.05 9.28
CA ARG A 39 -14.60 -21.00 9.84
C ARG A 39 -13.58 -20.40 8.89
N ILE A 40 -13.74 -20.73 7.62
CA ILE A 40 -13.10 -20.02 6.50
C ILE A 40 -13.46 -18.54 6.57
N PHE A 41 -14.73 -18.19 6.86
CA PHE A 41 -15.17 -16.81 7.04
C PHE A 41 -14.34 -16.02 8.08
N LEU A 42 -14.00 -16.60 9.24
CA LEU A 42 -13.19 -15.91 10.26
C LEU A 42 -11.72 -15.73 9.84
N LYS A 43 -11.17 -16.67 9.06
CA LYS A 43 -9.82 -16.59 8.50
C LYS A 43 -9.75 -15.55 7.37
N TYR A 44 -10.74 -15.56 6.48
CA TYR A 44 -10.91 -14.56 5.43
C TYR A 44 -11.26 -13.19 5.98
N ASP A 45 -12.02 -13.10 7.08
CA ASP A 45 -12.31 -11.83 7.76
C ASP A 45 -11.04 -11.22 8.37
N LYS A 46 -10.20 -12.01 9.05
CA LYS A 46 -8.89 -11.51 9.53
C LYS A 46 -7.96 -11.10 8.40
N LEU A 47 -7.92 -11.87 7.30
CA LEU A 47 -7.14 -11.55 6.11
C LEU A 47 -7.68 -10.28 5.42
N ASN A 48 -9.00 -10.14 5.27
CA ASN A 48 -9.66 -8.97 4.70
C ASN A 48 -9.44 -7.72 5.55
N ARG A 49 -9.48 -7.83 6.88
CA ARG A 49 -9.12 -6.72 7.76
C ARG A 49 -7.66 -6.31 7.58
N ALA A 50 -6.75 -7.28 7.50
CA ALA A 50 -5.33 -6.98 7.27
C ALA A 50 -5.08 -6.37 5.88
N LEU A 51 -5.79 -6.86 4.86
CA LEU A 51 -5.76 -6.30 3.51
C LEU A 51 -6.31 -4.87 3.49
N ASN A 52 -7.42 -4.61 4.17
CA ASN A 52 -7.98 -3.26 4.33
C ASN A 52 -7.01 -2.31 5.02
N ILE A 53 -6.28 -2.78 6.04
CA ILE A 53 -5.23 -2.00 6.69
C ILE A 53 -4.12 -1.66 5.69
N ILE A 54 -3.63 -2.63 4.91
CA ILE A 54 -2.64 -2.35 3.86
C ILE A 54 -3.16 -1.34 2.85
N ILE A 55 -4.38 -1.52 2.36
CA ILE A 55 -4.98 -0.61 1.37
C ILE A 55 -5.08 0.81 1.94
N LEU A 56 -5.39 0.95 3.23
CA LEU A 56 -5.45 2.24 3.90
C LEU A 56 -4.06 2.88 4.07
N VAL A 57 -3.02 2.10 4.36
CA VAL A 57 -1.66 2.64 4.60
C VAL A 57 -0.84 2.79 3.32
N SER A 58 -1.20 2.09 2.23
CA SER A 58 -0.47 2.12 0.94
C SER A 58 -0.31 3.52 0.31
N PRO A 59 -1.30 4.44 0.43
CA PRO A 59 -1.13 5.83 0.00
C PRO A 59 0.01 6.57 0.70
N LEU A 60 0.41 6.18 1.93
CA LEU A 60 1.53 6.82 2.63
C LEU A 60 2.87 6.48 1.99
N PHE A 61 3.04 5.25 1.49
CA PHE A 61 4.21 4.86 0.72
C PHE A 61 4.30 5.60 -0.62
N LEU A 62 3.16 5.82 -1.28
CA LEU A 62 3.09 6.66 -2.47
C LEU A 62 3.47 8.11 -2.17
N LEU A 63 2.96 8.65 -1.07
CA LEU A 63 3.23 10.01 -0.66
C LEU A 63 4.73 10.19 -0.37
N SER A 64 5.37 9.25 0.33
CA SER A 64 6.81 9.30 0.57
C SER A 64 7.61 9.24 -0.73
N ALA A 65 7.20 8.43 -1.71
CA ALA A 65 7.86 8.38 -3.01
C ALA A 65 7.65 9.66 -3.85
N PHE A 66 6.47 10.28 -3.78
CA PHE A 66 6.17 11.51 -4.49
C PHE A 66 7.01 12.69 -3.99
N LEU A 67 7.33 12.71 -2.69
CA LEU A 67 8.15 13.75 -2.06
C LEU A 67 9.59 13.80 -2.59
N GLU A 68 10.10 12.73 -3.22
CA GLU A 68 11.41 12.73 -3.90
C GLU A 68 11.38 13.43 -5.26
N TYR A 69 10.20 13.80 -5.75
CA TYR A 69 10.09 14.44 -7.05
C TYR A 69 10.89 15.76 -7.06
N PRO A 70 11.81 15.96 -8.02
CA PRO A 70 12.72 17.12 -8.02
C PRO A 70 12.00 18.47 -8.05
N GLY A 71 10.77 18.50 -8.58
CA GLY A 71 9.95 19.71 -8.56
C GLY A 71 9.53 20.14 -7.15
N LEU A 72 9.45 19.23 -6.16
CA LEU A 72 9.14 19.57 -4.76
C LEU A 72 10.37 20.07 -4.00
N LYS A 73 11.57 19.56 -4.33
CA LYS A 73 12.85 20.07 -3.79
C LYS A 73 13.15 21.54 -4.15
N MET A 74 12.40 22.11 -5.10
CA MET A 74 12.48 23.54 -5.43
C MET A 74 11.68 24.43 -4.48
N TYR A 75 10.71 23.87 -3.75
CA TYR A 75 9.80 24.62 -2.88
C TYR A 75 9.95 24.28 -1.39
N TYR A 76 10.51 23.10 -1.08
CA TYR A 76 10.69 22.63 0.28
C TYR A 76 12.14 22.21 0.50
N ASP A 77 12.64 22.45 1.71
CA ASP A 77 13.98 22.05 2.12
C ASP A 77 14.09 20.54 2.24
N GLU A 78 15.29 20.02 1.98
CA GLU A 78 15.56 18.58 1.91
C GLU A 78 15.29 17.89 3.26
N ASP A 79 15.64 18.54 4.37
CA ASP A 79 15.37 18.06 5.72
C ASP A 79 13.86 17.93 6.00
N THR A 80 13.05 18.87 5.47
CA THR A 80 11.58 18.84 5.64
C THR A 80 10.96 17.72 4.82
N ILE A 81 11.46 17.51 3.60
CA ILE A 81 11.02 16.42 2.72
C ILE A 81 11.31 15.08 3.40
N HIS A 82 12.54 14.86 3.88
CA HIS A 82 12.93 13.63 4.55
C HIS A 82 12.15 13.38 5.84
N LEU A 83 11.89 14.41 6.64
CA LEU A 83 11.07 14.27 7.85
C LEU A 83 9.65 13.76 7.51
N ILE A 84 9.01 14.30 6.47
CA ILE A 84 7.66 13.87 6.06
C ILE A 84 7.71 12.44 5.49
N GLN A 85 8.76 12.09 4.73
CA GLN A 85 8.95 10.72 4.25
C GLN A 85 9.07 9.73 5.41
N ASP A 86 9.89 10.04 6.41
CA ASP A 86 10.09 9.19 7.57
C ASP A 86 8.77 8.99 8.33
N ILE A 87 7.99 10.04 8.54
CA ILE A 87 6.66 9.93 9.16
C ILE A 87 5.75 8.99 8.35
N CYS A 88 5.71 9.15 7.03
CA CYS A 88 4.90 8.30 6.16
C CYS A 88 5.32 6.83 6.23
N LEU A 89 6.63 6.57 6.22
CA LEU A 89 7.19 5.22 6.26
C LEU A 89 7.03 4.56 7.63
N VAL A 90 7.21 5.30 8.72
CA VAL A 90 7.00 4.83 10.09
C VAL A 90 5.55 4.37 10.31
N ILE A 91 4.57 4.99 9.66
CA ILE A 91 3.17 4.57 9.74
C ILE A 91 2.88 3.41 8.78
N PHE A 92 3.48 3.40 7.59
CA PHE A 92 3.28 2.36 6.59
C PHE A 92 3.87 1.00 7.01
N GLN A 93 5.10 0.98 7.53
CA GLN A 93 5.85 -0.24 7.84
C GLN A 93 5.13 -1.17 8.83
N PRO A 94 4.57 -0.70 9.97
CA PRO A 94 3.78 -1.54 10.88
C PRO A 94 2.56 -2.17 10.21
N GLY A 95 1.89 -1.45 9.31
CA GLY A 95 0.74 -1.96 8.56
C GLY A 95 1.13 -3.13 7.65
N VAL A 96 2.27 -3.02 6.97
CA VAL A 96 2.81 -4.11 6.14
C VAL A 96 3.26 -5.30 6.99
N ILE A 97 3.97 -5.06 8.09
CA ILE A 97 4.42 -6.12 9.01
C ILE A 97 3.21 -6.90 9.56
N TYR A 98 2.17 -6.19 9.98
CA TYR A 98 0.93 -6.81 10.47
C TYR A 98 0.28 -7.69 9.39
N PHE A 99 0.18 -7.20 8.16
CA PHE A 99 -0.38 -7.99 7.07
C PHE A 99 0.47 -9.22 6.74
N LEU A 100 1.80 -9.08 6.63
CA LEU A 100 2.69 -10.21 6.36
C LEU A 100 2.61 -11.26 7.48
N PHE A 101 2.47 -10.83 8.73
CA PHE A 101 2.25 -11.73 9.85
C PHE A 101 0.93 -12.49 9.75
N VAL A 102 -0.18 -11.79 9.44
CA VAL A 102 -1.51 -12.41 9.25
C VAL A 102 -1.51 -13.35 8.04
N LEU A 103 -0.87 -12.96 6.95
CA LEU A 103 -0.71 -13.76 5.74
C LEU A 103 0.11 -15.02 6.02
N SER A 104 1.27 -14.90 6.67
CA SER A 104 2.13 -16.03 7.05
C SER A 104 1.40 -17.02 7.95
N LYS A 105 0.66 -16.54 8.97
CA LYS A 105 -0.18 -17.40 9.81
C LYS A 105 -1.31 -18.08 9.03
N SER A 106 -1.83 -17.42 8.00
CA SER A 106 -2.89 -17.97 7.16
C SER A 106 -2.37 -19.04 6.20
N LEU A 107 -1.14 -18.89 5.70
CA LEU A 107 -0.47 -19.85 4.80
C LEU A 107 0.08 -21.08 5.56
N ASN A 108 0.66 -20.89 6.74
CA ASN A 108 1.30 -21.97 7.53
C ASN A 108 0.33 -22.82 8.37
N ARG A 109 -0.99 -22.61 8.24
CA ARG A 109 -2.01 -23.52 8.78
C ARG A 109 -2.91 -24.01 7.63
N PRO A 110 -2.44 -25.02 6.87
CA PRO A 110 -3.21 -25.57 5.75
C PRO A 110 -4.44 -26.38 6.21
N GLU A 111 -4.50 -26.87 7.45
CA GLU A 111 -5.55 -27.82 7.87
C GLU A 111 -5.98 -27.58 9.33
N LEU A 112 -7.24 -27.16 9.51
CA LEU A 112 -8.11 -27.40 10.67
C LEU A 112 -9.54 -26.92 10.34
#